data_AF-A0A951EFB8-F1
#
_entry.id   AF-A0A951EFB8-F1
#
_cell.length_a   1.000
_cell.length_b   1.000
_cell.length_c   1.000
_cell.angle_alpha   90.00
_cell.angle_beta   90.00
_cell.angle_gamma   90.00
#
_symmetry.space_group_name_H-M   'P 1'
#
loop_
_entity.id
_entity.type
_entity.pdbx_description
1 polymer ?
#
loop_
_entity_poly.entity_id
_entity_poly.type
_entity_poly.pdbx_seq_one_letter_code
_entity_poly.pdbx_strand_id
1 'polypeptide(L)'
;SYNQTQQASILAGSNLPSSEICGSTPQNCLNYVTNGRGFTTFASYNLRRSFARVGVSYGFSDQSVTPLTASATAYFTYLDFQGVGGPNSLTGIKTSTITPTYAYNTVNHPITPTHGLRTNLSFGFTGTAIGGNVNMLQPAVDVAYFRRGFFKTNVMGFHLNARFITGYGGRVAPPYSRYYLGGEDDVRGFNLLTISPIAYIPTTATVNVLNNDGTQRYQRSVAADGSVQFRAVQQTIPVYQFILPGGDTAAVFNYEYRIPLIGPVTLAPFTDFGMDRLTLPSQLGLNAERVDQLNALFPQASFGKQAYIQPGSQKIRISTGLELQVLMPVVNAPFRVYWAYNPSIVDLVLQPPVVIDRSFFPNNATYNSAINTLKSLGLGQSYVERRSVFRFSIGRTF
;
A
#
# COMPACT_ATOMS: atom_id res chain seq x y z
N SER A 1 -6.35 -1.49 -14.55
CA SER A 1 -6.33 -2.52 -13.49
C SER A 1 -5.10 -2.29 -12.63
N TYR A 2 -5.21 -2.56 -11.32
CA TYR A 2 -4.12 -2.52 -10.36
C TYR A 2 -3.79 -3.95 -9.93
N ASN A 3 -2.54 -4.36 -10.14
CA ASN A 3 -2.03 -5.66 -9.72
C ASN A 3 -0.69 -5.42 -9.00
N GLN A 4 -0.68 -5.66 -7.69
CA GLN A 4 0.43 -5.28 -6.83
C GLN A 4 1.73 -6.03 -7.18
N THR A 5 1.65 -7.34 -7.44
CA THR A 5 2.85 -8.13 -7.81
C THR A 5 3.34 -7.75 -9.18
N GLN A 6 2.44 -7.54 -10.14
CA GLN A 6 2.83 -7.12 -11.48
C GLN A 6 3.56 -5.77 -11.47
N GLN A 7 3.07 -4.79 -10.71
CA GLN A 7 3.72 -3.48 -10.57
C GLN A 7 5.12 -3.61 -9.96
N ALA A 8 5.25 -4.40 -8.89
CA ALA A 8 6.55 -4.66 -8.28
C ALA A 8 7.52 -5.37 -9.23
N SER A 9 7.04 -6.36 -9.99
CA SER A 9 7.84 -7.12 -10.95
C SER A 9 8.32 -6.28 -12.14
N ILE A 10 7.45 -5.43 -12.71
CA ILE A 10 7.81 -4.54 -13.82
C ILE A 10 8.95 -3.62 -13.40
N LEU A 11 8.84 -3.01 -12.21
CA LEU A 11 9.88 -2.10 -11.73
C LEU A 11 11.15 -2.83 -11.29
N ALA A 12 11.04 -4.06 -10.77
CA ALA A 12 12.20 -4.88 -10.41
C ALA A 12 12.93 -5.48 -11.63
N GLY A 13 12.39 -5.33 -12.84
CA GLY A 13 12.93 -5.95 -14.05
C GLY A 13 12.97 -7.49 -14.01
N SER A 14 12.20 -8.10 -13.10
CA SER A 14 12.20 -9.53 -12.83
C SER A 14 10.85 -9.96 -12.24
N ASN A 15 10.47 -11.22 -12.43
CA ASN A 15 9.22 -11.73 -11.88
C ASN A 15 9.36 -12.01 -10.37
N LEU A 16 8.80 -11.11 -9.55
CA LEU A 16 8.75 -11.26 -8.10
C LEU A 16 7.53 -12.12 -7.69
N PRO A 17 7.73 -13.19 -6.91
CA PRO A 17 6.63 -14.01 -6.44
C PRO A 17 5.78 -13.25 -5.39
N SER A 18 4.49 -13.58 -5.30
CA SER A 18 3.58 -12.94 -4.33
C SER A 18 4.04 -13.07 -2.89
N SER A 19 4.77 -14.15 -2.56
CA SER A 19 5.40 -14.38 -1.26
C SER A 19 6.33 -13.25 -0.81
N GLU A 20 6.92 -12.51 -1.74
CA GLU A 20 7.82 -11.39 -1.46
C GLU A 20 7.13 -10.03 -1.40
N ILE A 21 5.86 -9.95 -1.80
CA ILE A 21 5.12 -8.70 -1.96
C ILE A 21 3.95 -8.62 -0.98
N CYS A 22 3.16 -9.68 -0.89
CA CYS A 22 1.90 -9.71 -0.14
C CYS A 22 1.76 -10.96 0.75
N GLY A 23 2.84 -11.69 1.01
CA GLY A 23 2.83 -12.89 1.84
C GLY A 23 2.47 -14.16 1.05
N SER A 24 2.24 -15.25 1.77
CA SER A 24 2.24 -16.63 1.23
C SER A 24 1.29 -16.94 0.06
N THR A 25 0.23 -16.16 -0.16
CA THR A 25 -0.78 -16.43 -1.19
C THR A 25 -1.06 -15.19 -2.03
N PRO A 26 -1.24 -15.32 -3.36
CA PRO A 26 -1.69 -14.22 -4.21
C PRO A 26 -3.02 -13.60 -3.75
N GLN A 27 -3.84 -14.30 -2.96
CA GLN A 27 -5.10 -13.79 -2.43
C GLN A 27 -4.92 -12.68 -1.37
N ASN A 28 -3.71 -12.54 -0.83
CA ASN A 28 -3.37 -11.49 0.12
C ASN A 28 -2.99 -10.16 -0.57
N CYS A 29 -2.69 -10.21 -1.87
CA CYS A 29 -2.29 -9.04 -2.64
C CYS A 29 -3.48 -8.10 -2.86
N LEU A 30 -3.20 -6.80 -2.95
CA LEU A 30 -4.20 -5.82 -3.32
C LEU A 30 -4.36 -5.80 -4.84
N ASN A 31 -5.29 -6.58 -5.39
CA ASN A 31 -5.57 -6.59 -6.83
C ASN A 31 -7.01 -6.14 -7.07
N TYR A 32 -7.21 -5.14 -7.93
CA TYR A 32 -8.53 -4.60 -8.25
C TYR A 32 -8.54 -3.93 -9.63
N VAL A 33 -9.71 -3.79 -10.23
CA VAL A 33 -9.92 -3.00 -11.45
C VAL A 33 -10.65 -1.73 -11.08
N THR A 34 -10.24 -0.61 -11.66
CA THR A 34 -11.00 0.64 -11.62
C THR A 34 -11.51 0.95 -13.01
N ASN A 35 -12.76 1.41 -13.10
CA ASN A 35 -13.33 1.98 -14.31
C ASN A 35 -13.99 3.29 -13.92
N GLY A 36 -13.59 4.38 -14.56
CA GLY A 36 -14.09 5.69 -14.20
C GLY A 36 -13.80 6.73 -15.25
N ARG A 37 -14.45 7.88 -15.08
CA ARG A 37 -14.29 9.06 -15.91
C ARG A 37 -14.14 10.27 -15.01
N GLY A 38 -13.51 11.31 -15.53
CA GLY A 38 -13.30 12.51 -14.75
C GLY A 38 -12.72 13.63 -15.60
N PHE A 39 -12.52 14.77 -14.97
CA PHE A 39 -11.80 15.89 -15.54
C PHE A 39 -10.99 16.61 -14.47
N THR A 40 -9.94 17.30 -14.92
CA THR A 40 -9.14 18.16 -14.06
C THR A 40 -8.96 19.49 -14.77
N THR A 41 -9.22 20.57 -14.04
CA THR A 41 -8.94 21.94 -14.47
C THR A 41 -7.99 22.59 -13.48
N PHE A 42 -7.09 23.44 -13.95
CA PHE A 42 -6.13 24.11 -13.08
C PHE A 42 -5.87 25.54 -13.53
N ALA A 43 -5.51 26.39 -12.57
CA ALA A 43 -4.98 27.72 -12.80
C ALA A 43 -3.67 27.86 -12.04
N SER A 44 -2.70 28.56 -12.63
CA SER A 44 -1.43 28.81 -11.96
C SER A 44 -0.90 30.20 -12.28
N TYR A 45 -0.16 30.78 -11.33
CA TYR A 45 0.39 32.12 -11.42
C TYR A 45 1.83 32.15 -10.91
N ASN A 46 2.75 32.63 -11.75
CA ASN A 46 4.14 32.84 -11.36
C ASN A 46 4.23 34.14 -10.55
N LEU A 47 4.80 34.07 -9.35
CA LEU A 47 4.96 35.24 -8.49
C LEU A 47 6.03 36.18 -9.07
N ARG A 48 5.72 37.47 -9.14
CA ARG A 48 6.66 38.47 -9.70
C ARG A 48 7.91 38.55 -8.82
N ARG A 49 9.07 38.61 -9.48
CA ARG A 49 10.40 38.71 -8.81
C ARG A 49 10.68 37.57 -7.83
N SER A 50 10.11 36.39 -8.08
CA SER A 50 10.32 35.20 -7.27
C SER A 50 10.47 33.97 -8.18
N PHE A 51 11.11 32.93 -7.65
CA PHE A 51 11.14 31.59 -8.26
C PHE A 51 9.91 30.74 -7.88
N ALA A 52 8.92 31.37 -7.24
CA ALA A 52 7.72 30.74 -6.77
C ALA A 52 6.56 30.82 -7.77
N ARG A 53 5.73 29.78 -7.78
CA ARG A 53 4.45 29.67 -8.45
C ARG A 53 3.40 29.23 -7.45
N VAL A 54 2.23 29.85 -7.50
CA VAL A 54 1.04 29.37 -6.81
C VAL A 54 0.07 28.79 -7.83
N GLY A 55 -0.69 27.77 -7.44
CA GLY A 55 -1.69 27.17 -8.29
C GLY A 55 -2.89 26.68 -7.50
N VAL A 56 -3.96 26.43 -8.22
CA VAL A 56 -5.13 25.71 -7.72
C VAL A 56 -5.59 24.76 -8.81
N SER A 57 -5.83 23.51 -8.45
CA SER A 57 -6.51 22.56 -9.33
C SER A 57 -7.83 22.13 -8.72
N TYR A 58 -8.79 21.87 -9.61
CA TYR A 58 -10.04 21.20 -9.31
C TYR A 58 -10.09 19.91 -10.11
N GLY A 59 -10.28 18.79 -9.44
CA GLY A 59 -10.44 17.48 -10.06
C GLY A 59 -11.78 16.87 -9.67
N PHE A 60 -12.47 16.30 -10.64
CA PHE A 60 -13.67 15.50 -10.41
C PHE A 60 -13.48 14.14 -11.06
N SER A 61 -13.77 13.06 -10.34
CA SER A 61 -13.85 11.71 -10.89
C SER A 61 -15.08 10.97 -10.39
N ASP A 62 -15.62 10.10 -11.24
CA ASP A 62 -16.68 9.15 -10.95
C ASP A 62 -16.17 7.77 -11.38
N GLN A 63 -15.97 6.87 -10.42
CA GLN A 63 -15.34 5.58 -10.64
C GLN A 63 -16.04 4.43 -9.92
N SER A 64 -15.87 3.24 -10.47
CA SER A 64 -16.25 1.98 -9.86
C SER A 64 -15.01 1.10 -9.68
N VAL A 65 -15.01 0.30 -8.61
CA VAL A 65 -13.92 -0.60 -8.24
C VAL A 65 -14.42 -2.03 -8.25
N THR A 66 -13.65 -2.95 -8.82
CA THR A 66 -13.91 -4.38 -8.78
C THR A 66 -12.70 -5.10 -8.16
N PRO A 67 -12.78 -5.55 -6.90
CA PRO A 67 -11.69 -6.30 -6.28
C PRO A 67 -11.54 -7.68 -6.93
N LEU A 68 -10.30 -8.17 -7.02
CA LEU A 68 -9.94 -9.43 -7.68
C LEU A 68 -9.37 -10.48 -6.72
N THR A 69 -9.09 -10.11 -5.48
CA THR A 69 -8.53 -10.98 -4.44
C THR A 69 -9.36 -10.92 -3.17
N ALA A 70 -9.21 -11.91 -2.28
CA ALA A 70 -9.88 -11.95 -0.98
C ALA A 70 -9.51 -10.74 -0.10
N SER A 71 -8.22 -10.39 -0.05
CA SER A 71 -7.71 -9.20 0.67
C SER A 71 -8.30 -7.90 0.12
N ALA A 72 -8.30 -7.70 -1.20
CA ALA A 72 -8.92 -6.53 -1.80
C ALA A 72 -10.43 -6.49 -1.53
N THR A 73 -11.13 -7.63 -1.66
CA THR A 73 -12.56 -7.71 -1.38
C THR A 73 -12.85 -7.30 0.06
N ALA A 74 -12.16 -7.89 1.03
CA ALA A 74 -12.32 -7.53 2.44
C ALA A 74 -12.00 -6.04 2.66
N TYR A 75 -10.91 -5.53 2.10
CA TYR A 75 -10.50 -4.15 2.33
C TYR A 75 -11.48 -3.13 1.75
N PHE A 76 -11.87 -3.30 0.48
CA PHE A 76 -12.75 -2.37 -0.19
C PHE A 76 -14.20 -2.44 0.30
N THR A 77 -14.69 -3.62 0.68
CA THR A 77 -16.10 -3.76 1.10
C THR A 77 -16.34 -3.48 2.58
N TYR A 78 -15.34 -3.67 3.45
CA TYR A 78 -15.50 -3.48 4.90
C TYR A 78 -15.08 -2.10 5.38
N LEU A 79 -14.19 -1.40 4.66
CA LEU A 79 -13.73 -0.08 5.08
C LEU A 79 -14.81 0.99 4.83
N ASP A 80 -15.09 1.85 5.82
CA ASP A 80 -16.17 2.84 5.73
C ASP A 80 -15.73 4.19 5.12
N PHE A 81 -15.36 4.18 3.84
CA PHE A 81 -14.87 5.40 3.15
C PHE A 81 -15.95 6.23 2.46
N GLN A 82 -17.17 5.70 2.33
CA GLN A 82 -18.32 6.41 1.75
C GLN A 82 -19.45 6.69 2.75
N GLY A 83 -19.43 6.09 3.94
CA GLY A 83 -20.55 6.19 4.89
C GLY A 83 -21.79 5.43 4.40
N VAL A 84 -21.62 4.45 3.50
CA VAL A 84 -22.70 3.59 3.00
C VAL A 84 -22.31 2.12 3.17
N GLY A 85 -23.23 1.31 3.70
CA GLY A 85 -23.07 -0.14 3.81
C GLY A 85 -23.50 -0.89 2.55
N GLY A 86 -22.83 -2.00 2.25
CA GLY A 86 -23.27 -2.97 1.24
C GLY A 86 -22.57 -2.92 -0.14
N PRO A 87 -23.02 -3.75 -1.11
CA PRO A 87 -22.35 -3.95 -2.40
C PRO A 87 -22.18 -2.69 -3.25
N ASN A 88 -22.99 -1.66 -3.00
CA ASN A 88 -23.00 -0.40 -3.76
C ASN A 88 -21.83 0.53 -3.40
N SER A 89 -21.06 0.24 -2.33
CA SER A 89 -19.91 1.08 -1.92
C SER A 89 -18.77 1.11 -2.96
N LEU A 90 -18.80 0.18 -3.91
CA LEU A 90 -17.77 0.00 -4.94
C LEU A 90 -18.17 0.56 -6.29
N THR A 91 -19.35 1.17 -6.41
CA THR A 91 -19.84 1.74 -7.67
C THR A 91 -20.26 3.19 -7.46
N GLY A 92 -19.97 4.06 -8.44
CA GLY A 92 -20.35 5.47 -8.35
C GLY A 92 -19.59 6.24 -7.27
N ILE A 93 -18.32 5.90 -7.05
CA ILE A 93 -17.41 6.62 -6.15
C ILE A 93 -17.06 7.96 -6.80
N LYS A 94 -17.61 9.05 -6.26
CA LYS A 94 -17.41 10.41 -6.75
C LYS A 94 -16.40 11.14 -5.88
N THR A 95 -15.26 11.48 -6.45
CA THR A 95 -14.20 12.21 -5.77
C THR A 95 -14.08 13.59 -6.40
N SER A 96 -14.45 14.62 -5.64
CA SER A 96 -14.34 16.02 -6.04
C SER A 96 -13.34 16.68 -5.11
N THR A 97 -12.24 17.20 -5.68
CA THR A 97 -11.06 17.66 -4.91
C THR A 97 -10.60 19.03 -5.40
N ILE A 98 -10.37 19.94 -4.46
CA ILE A 98 -9.68 21.22 -4.69
C ILE A 98 -8.27 21.11 -4.09
N THR A 99 -7.24 21.43 -4.88
CA THR A 99 -5.84 21.34 -4.46
C THR A 99 -5.11 22.65 -4.73
N PRO A 100 -5.02 23.58 -3.76
CA PRO A 100 -4.02 24.62 -3.77
C PRO A 100 -2.60 24.05 -3.77
N THR A 101 -1.70 24.70 -4.51
CA THR A 101 -0.29 24.34 -4.62
C THR A 101 0.61 25.56 -4.51
N TYR A 102 1.79 25.34 -3.93
CA TYR A 102 2.91 26.28 -3.93
C TYR A 102 4.15 25.54 -4.40
N ALA A 103 4.83 26.07 -5.41
CA ALA A 103 6.07 25.52 -5.93
C ALA A 103 7.15 26.60 -5.94
N TYR A 104 8.35 26.29 -5.45
CA TYR A 104 9.52 27.16 -5.47
C TYR A 104 10.71 26.39 -6.00
N ASN A 105 11.43 26.93 -6.98
CA ASN A 105 12.53 26.20 -7.61
C ASN A 105 13.70 27.11 -8.01
N THR A 106 14.82 26.97 -7.30
CA THR A 106 16.11 27.62 -7.62
C THR A 106 17.19 26.62 -8.04
N VAL A 107 16.80 25.36 -8.31
CA VAL A 107 17.73 24.32 -8.76
C VAL A 107 18.37 24.76 -10.08
N ASN A 108 19.70 24.79 -10.08
CA ASN A 108 20.46 25.40 -11.17
C ASN A 108 20.51 24.57 -12.46
N HIS A 109 20.24 23.27 -12.39
CA HIS A 109 20.25 22.40 -13.56
C HIS A 109 19.22 21.28 -13.44
N PRO A 110 18.39 21.04 -14.46
CA PRO A 110 17.29 20.07 -14.40
C PRO A 110 17.75 18.60 -14.42
N ILE A 111 18.97 18.34 -14.90
CA ILE A 111 19.54 16.98 -15.04
C ILE A 111 20.57 16.65 -13.94
N THR A 112 21.68 17.37 -13.93
CA THR A 112 22.76 17.28 -12.94
C THR A 112 22.78 18.50 -12.02
N PRO A 113 21.82 18.64 -11.08
CA PRO A 113 21.80 19.76 -10.16
C PRO A 113 23.05 19.75 -9.26
N THR A 114 23.61 20.93 -9.01
CA THR A 114 24.78 21.10 -8.11
C THR A 114 24.50 22.07 -6.97
N HIS A 115 23.47 22.91 -7.11
CA HIS A 115 23.03 23.87 -6.11
C HIS A 115 21.55 24.21 -6.30
N GLY A 116 20.88 24.50 -5.19
CA GLY A 116 19.55 25.12 -5.19
C GLY A 116 18.53 24.30 -4.40
N LEU A 117 17.33 24.86 -4.31
CA LEU A 117 16.22 24.32 -3.53
C LEU A 117 15.00 24.17 -4.44
N ARG A 118 14.38 22.99 -4.40
CA ARG A 118 13.04 22.72 -4.93
C ARG A 118 12.12 22.47 -3.74
N THR A 119 10.97 23.13 -3.70
CA THR A 119 9.95 22.92 -2.68
C THR A 119 8.59 22.93 -3.34
N ASN A 120 7.80 21.88 -3.13
CA ASN A 120 6.41 21.80 -3.52
C ASN A 120 5.55 21.50 -2.29
N LEU A 121 4.53 22.33 -2.09
CA LEU A 121 3.50 22.14 -1.06
C LEU A 121 2.16 21.98 -1.76
N SER A 122 1.35 21.05 -1.27
CA SER A 122 -0.02 20.86 -1.77
C SER A 122 -0.95 20.47 -0.64
N PHE A 123 -2.23 20.81 -0.79
CA PHE A 123 -3.27 20.43 0.15
C PHE A 123 -4.52 20.04 -0.61
N GLY A 124 -4.82 18.74 -0.70
CA GLY A 124 -6.05 18.26 -1.32
C GLY A 124 -7.21 18.30 -0.33
N PHE A 125 -8.25 19.06 -0.65
CA PHE A 125 -9.53 19.03 0.05
C PHE A 125 -10.56 18.31 -0.82
N THR A 126 -10.99 17.12 -0.40
CA THR A 126 -12.05 16.36 -1.07
C THR A 126 -13.28 16.31 -0.20
N GLY A 127 -14.47 16.54 -0.74
CA GLY A 127 -15.67 16.50 0.08
C GLY A 127 -17.00 16.42 -0.63
N THR A 128 -18.01 15.97 0.11
CA THR A 128 -19.42 16.06 -0.28
C THR A 128 -19.88 17.49 -0.52
N ALA A 129 -19.32 18.46 0.19
CA ALA A 129 -19.64 19.89 0.04
C ALA A 129 -19.32 20.44 -1.37
N ILE A 130 -18.46 19.76 -2.12
CA ILE A 130 -18.04 20.14 -3.47
C ILE A 130 -18.47 19.12 -4.53
N GLY A 131 -19.50 18.30 -4.23
CA GLY A 131 -20.14 17.41 -5.22
C GLY A 131 -19.61 15.98 -5.29
N GLY A 132 -18.75 15.56 -4.35
CA GLY A 132 -18.31 14.16 -4.20
C GLY A 132 -19.18 13.34 -3.24
N ASN A 133 -18.83 12.07 -3.01
CA ASN A 133 -19.31 11.23 -1.92
C ASN A 133 -18.19 10.67 -1.01
N VAL A 134 -16.96 11.11 -1.26
CA VAL A 134 -15.77 10.83 -0.44
C VAL A 134 -15.36 12.11 0.29
N ASN A 135 -14.96 11.97 1.55
CA ASN A 135 -14.43 13.06 2.36
C ASN A 135 -13.00 12.74 2.79
N MET A 136 -12.04 13.54 2.33
CA MET A 136 -10.64 13.34 2.69
C MET A 136 -9.81 14.63 2.58
N LEU A 137 -8.79 14.75 3.44
CA LEU A 137 -7.77 15.79 3.42
C LEU A 137 -6.42 15.16 3.06
N GLN A 138 -5.63 15.83 2.22
CA GLN A 138 -4.33 15.36 1.74
C GLN A 138 -3.28 16.47 1.69
N PRO A 139 -2.69 16.88 2.82
CA PRO A 139 -1.47 17.69 2.80
C PRO A 139 -0.27 16.86 2.32
N ALA A 140 0.56 17.47 1.48
CA ALA A 140 1.83 16.89 1.05
C ALA A 140 2.91 17.96 0.86
N VAL A 141 4.14 17.55 1.13
CA VAL A 141 5.36 18.35 1.06
C VAL A 141 6.43 17.55 0.32
N ASP A 142 7.08 18.19 -0.64
CA ASP A 142 8.21 17.65 -1.39
C ASP A 142 9.33 18.68 -1.43
N VAL A 143 10.52 18.32 -0.96
CA VAL A 143 11.66 19.23 -0.87
C VAL A 143 12.90 18.52 -1.38
N ALA A 144 13.59 19.12 -2.35
CA ALA A 144 14.92 18.69 -2.77
C ALA A 144 15.92 19.83 -2.60
N TYR A 145 17.06 19.56 -1.97
CA TYR A 145 18.12 20.53 -1.75
C TYR A 145 19.45 19.98 -2.25
N PHE A 146 20.14 20.79 -3.05
CA PHE A 146 21.44 20.46 -3.60
C PHE A 146 22.47 21.49 -3.16
N ARG A 147 23.64 21.00 -2.79
CA ARG A 147 24.81 21.84 -2.50
C ARG A 147 26.09 21.13 -2.89
N ARG A 148 27.17 21.91 -3.06
CA ARG A 148 28.51 21.36 -3.22
C ARG A 148 28.88 20.50 -2.01
N GLY A 149 29.49 19.36 -2.30
CA GLY A 149 30.01 18.40 -1.33
C GLY A 149 31.35 18.85 -0.73
N PHE A 150 32.11 17.90 -0.17
CA PHE A 150 33.41 18.18 0.43
C PHE A 150 34.45 18.60 -0.61
N PHE A 151 34.40 17.98 -1.80
CA PHE A 151 35.20 18.39 -2.96
C PHE A 151 34.35 19.25 -3.90
N LYS A 152 34.99 20.20 -4.60
CA LYS A 152 34.31 21.17 -5.49
C LYS A 152 33.51 20.51 -6.63
N THR A 153 33.93 19.32 -7.05
CA THR A 153 33.29 18.50 -8.10
C THR A 153 32.12 17.68 -7.57
N ASN A 154 32.02 17.48 -6.26
CA ASN A 154 31.04 16.58 -5.66
C ASN A 154 29.78 17.35 -5.28
N VAL A 155 28.66 16.65 -5.20
CA VAL A 155 27.36 17.23 -4.83
C VAL A 155 26.71 16.41 -3.74
N MET A 156 26.18 17.09 -2.73
CA MET A 156 25.25 16.50 -1.76
C MET A 156 23.83 16.80 -2.21
N GLY A 157 23.04 15.76 -2.41
CA GLY A 157 21.61 15.83 -2.68
C GLY A 157 20.82 15.35 -1.46
N PHE A 158 19.83 16.13 -1.07
CA PHE A 158 18.89 15.81 -0.01
C PHE A 158 17.48 15.86 -0.58
N HIS A 159 16.66 14.89 -0.27
CA HIS A 159 15.25 14.85 -0.68
C HIS A 159 14.38 14.44 0.49
N LEU A 160 13.29 15.15 0.70
CA LEU A 160 12.25 14.84 1.68
C LEU A 160 10.91 14.88 0.97
N ASN A 161 10.20 13.76 0.97
CA ASN A 161 8.83 13.67 0.52
C ASN A 161 7.95 13.21 1.69
N ALA A 162 6.99 14.03 2.12
CA ALA A 162 6.09 13.74 3.22
C ALA A 162 4.64 13.92 2.79
N ARG A 163 3.81 12.93 3.06
CA ARG A 163 2.41 12.83 2.61
C ARG A 163 1.56 12.37 3.79
N PHE A 164 0.40 12.98 3.94
CA PHE A 164 -0.59 12.58 4.94
C PHE A 164 -1.98 12.56 4.31
N ILE A 165 -2.81 11.59 4.68
CA ILE A 165 -4.19 11.45 4.25
C ILE A 165 -5.08 11.13 5.44
N THR A 166 -6.23 11.78 5.52
CA THR A 166 -7.24 11.44 6.53
C THR A 166 -8.64 11.65 5.99
N GLY A 167 -9.55 10.73 6.30
CA GLY A 167 -10.98 10.91 6.12
C GLY A 167 -11.59 11.74 7.24
N TYR A 168 -12.68 12.46 6.93
CA TYR A 168 -13.40 13.28 7.90
C TYR A 168 -14.92 13.16 7.73
N GLY A 169 -15.67 13.64 8.74
CA GLY A 169 -17.13 13.57 8.73
C GLY A 169 -17.66 12.15 8.85
N GLY A 170 -17.05 11.34 9.73
CA GLY A 170 -17.44 9.95 9.97
C GLY A 170 -16.92 8.93 8.94
N ARG A 171 -16.23 9.40 7.90
CA ARG A 171 -15.65 8.55 6.84
C ARG A 171 -14.14 8.41 7.03
N VAL A 172 -13.58 7.31 6.53
CA VAL A 172 -12.13 7.09 6.52
C VAL A 172 -11.51 7.28 5.13
N ALA A 173 -10.19 7.41 5.09
CA ALA A 173 -9.43 7.50 3.85
C ALA A 173 -9.65 6.25 2.95
N PRO A 174 -10.03 6.43 1.67
CA PRO A 174 -10.29 5.30 0.78
C PRO A 174 -9.08 4.39 0.55
N PRO A 175 -9.28 3.08 0.33
CA PRO A 175 -8.19 2.12 0.08
C PRO A 175 -7.26 2.52 -1.07
N TYR A 176 -7.83 3.04 -2.16
CA TYR A 176 -7.12 3.38 -3.39
C TYR A 176 -6.32 4.70 -3.30
N SER A 177 -6.42 5.44 -2.20
CA SER A 177 -5.71 6.71 -1.97
C SER A 177 -4.63 6.62 -0.90
N ARG A 178 -4.42 5.43 -0.34
CA ARG A 178 -3.42 5.17 0.70
C ARG A 178 -2.02 5.17 0.14
N TYR A 179 -1.05 5.41 1.01
CA TYR A 179 0.35 5.42 0.64
C TYR A 179 0.98 4.05 0.83
N TYR A 180 1.97 3.79 -0.02
CA TYR A 180 2.84 2.65 0.02
C TYR A 180 4.22 3.17 -0.38
N LEU A 181 5.28 2.63 0.21
CA LEU A 181 6.65 3.02 -0.11
C LEU A 181 7.46 1.82 -0.63
N GLY A 182 8.66 2.14 -1.11
CA GLY A 182 9.66 1.18 -1.58
C GLY A 182 9.83 1.23 -3.09
N GLY A 183 10.91 0.64 -3.60
CA GLY A 183 11.34 0.83 -4.98
C GLY A 183 12.42 1.89 -5.11
N GLU A 184 12.74 2.23 -6.34
CA GLU A 184 13.93 3.03 -6.69
C GLU A 184 13.81 4.54 -6.41
N ASP A 185 12.59 5.07 -6.37
CA ASP A 185 12.33 6.50 -6.17
C ASP A 185 11.94 6.84 -4.72
N ASP A 186 11.59 5.83 -3.93
CA ASP A 186 11.28 5.97 -2.50
C ASP A 186 12.47 5.50 -1.64
N VAL A 187 12.55 4.20 -1.35
CA VAL A 187 13.60 3.61 -0.50
C VAL A 187 14.25 2.48 -1.26
N ARG A 188 15.46 2.72 -1.77
CA ARG A 188 16.21 1.70 -2.50
C ARG A 188 16.46 0.49 -1.59
N GLY A 189 16.57 -0.70 -2.16
CA GLY A 189 16.73 -1.94 -1.39
C GLY A 189 15.42 -2.59 -0.94
N PHE A 190 14.27 -1.93 -1.07
CA PHE A 190 12.95 -2.53 -0.86
C PHE A 190 12.21 -2.70 -2.20
N ASN A 191 11.29 -3.68 -2.24
CA ASN A 191 10.39 -3.87 -3.38
C ASN A 191 9.39 -2.70 -3.45
N LEU A 192 8.87 -2.44 -4.65
CA LEU A 192 7.83 -1.41 -4.84
C LEU A 192 6.57 -1.81 -4.08
N LEU A 193 5.97 -0.85 -3.37
CA LEU A 193 4.71 -1.00 -2.61
C LEU A 193 4.75 -2.06 -1.49
N THR A 194 5.94 -2.44 -1.00
CA THR A 194 6.06 -3.42 0.11
C THR A 194 6.28 -2.79 1.46
N ILE A 195 6.69 -1.52 1.52
CA ILE A 195 6.73 -0.79 2.78
C ILE A 195 5.32 -0.27 3.03
N SER A 196 4.58 -0.99 3.87
CA SER A 196 3.22 -0.68 4.30
C SER A 196 3.01 -1.20 5.72
N PRO A 197 2.11 -0.59 6.50
CA PRO A 197 1.49 -1.24 7.64
C PRO A 197 0.88 -2.59 7.24
N ILE A 198 0.83 -3.52 8.19
CA ILE A 198 0.12 -4.80 8.03
C ILE A 198 -1.07 -4.79 8.99
N ALA A 199 -2.23 -5.19 8.49
CA ALA A 199 -3.44 -5.27 9.30
C ALA A 199 -4.30 -6.48 8.95
N TYR A 200 -5.33 -6.71 9.76
CA TYR A 200 -6.29 -7.78 9.54
C TYR A 200 -7.73 -7.29 9.68
N ILE A 201 -8.57 -7.70 8.75
CA ILE A 201 -10.00 -7.37 8.73
C ILE A 201 -10.83 -8.59 9.14
N PRO A 202 -11.77 -8.45 10.09
CA PRO A 202 -12.79 -9.44 10.39
C PRO A 202 -13.53 -9.93 9.13
N THR A 203 -13.59 -11.23 8.94
CA THR A 203 -14.36 -11.85 7.86
C THR A 203 -14.74 -13.28 8.23
N THR A 204 -15.22 -14.03 7.25
CA THR A 204 -15.52 -15.45 7.36
C THR A 204 -14.69 -16.27 6.38
N ALA A 205 -14.32 -17.48 6.77
CA ALA A 205 -13.80 -18.50 5.86
C ALA A 205 -14.68 -19.75 5.89
N THR A 206 -14.63 -20.53 4.82
CA THR A 206 -15.33 -21.81 4.74
C THR A 206 -14.32 -22.94 4.85
N VAL A 207 -14.59 -23.89 5.75
CA VAL A 207 -13.75 -25.06 5.97
C VAL A 207 -14.55 -26.33 5.72
N ASN A 208 -13.88 -27.33 5.17
CA ASN A 208 -14.48 -28.65 5.00
C ASN A 208 -14.61 -29.36 6.34
N VAL A 209 -15.79 -29.91 6.60
CA VAL A 209 -16.02 -30.80 7.74
C VAL A 209 -15.54 -32.20 7.35
N LEU A 210 -14.63 -32.75 8.14
CA LEU A 210 -14.03 -34.06 7.90
C LEU A 210 -14.60 -35.09 8.87
N ASN A 211 -14.54 -36.37 8.48
CA ASN A 211 -14.73 -37.49 9.39
C ASN A 211 -13.52 -37.63 10.33
N ASN A 212 -13.63 -38.47 11.37
CA ASN A 212 -12.54 -38.65 12.34
C ASN A 212 -11.26 -39.23 11.71
N ASP A 213 -11.38 -39.96 10.60
CA ASP A 213 -10.28 -40.51 9.81
C ASP A 213 -9.64 -39.50 8.83
N GLY A 214 -10.15 -38.26 8.79
CA GLY A 214 -9.67 -37.20 7.89
C GLY A 214 -10.31 -37.19 6.50
N THR A 215 -11.19 -38.14 6.18
CA THR A 215 -11.90 -38.14 4.90
C THR A 215 -12.97 -37.04 4.83
N GLN A 216 -13.26 -36.55 3.63
CA GLN A 216 -14.30 -35.55 3.42
C GLN A 216 -15.67 -36.09 3.83
N ARG A 217 -16.40 -35.36 4.70
CA ARG A 217 -17.78 -35.70 5.03
C ARG A 217 -18.70 -35.23 3.91
N TYR A 218 -19.60 -36.11 3.48
CA TYR A 218 -20.63 -35.80 2.49
C TYR A 218 -22.03 -35.90 3.10
N GLN A 219 -22.93 -35.02 2.66
CA GLN A 219 -24.36 -35.05 2.98
C GLN A 219 -25.17 -35.28 1.72
N ARG A 220 -26.19 -36.13 1.83
CA ARG A 220 -27.18 -36.34 0.76
C ARG A 220 -28.01 -35.07 0.60
N SER A 221 -28.03 -34.53 -0.60
CA SER A 221 -28.88 -33.41 -1.03
C SER A 221 -29.68 -33.83 -2.26
N VAL A 222 -30.85 -33.22 -2.45
CA VAL A 222 -31.68 -33.46 -3.64
C VAL A 222 -31.66 -32.17 -4.45
N ALA A 223 -31.24 -32.24 -5.72
CA ALA A 223 -31.22 -31.09 -6.61
C ALA A 223 -32.63 -30.72 -7.07
N ALA A 224 -32.79 -29.53 -7.66
CA ALA A 224 -34.09 -29.03 -8.12
C ALA A 224 -34.74 -29.92 -9.21
N ASP A 225 -33.94 -30.75 -9.88
CA ASP A 225 -34.38 -31.75 -10.87
C ASP A 225 -34.75 -33.12 -10.27
N GLY A 226 -34.72 -33.25 -8.94
CA GLY A 226 -35.01 -34.50 -8.22
C GLY A 226 -33.84 -35.48 -8.15
N SER A 227 -32.68 -35.17 -8.74
CA SER A 227 -31.49 -36.03 -8.67
C SER A 227 -30.85 -36.02 -7.27
N VAL A 228 -30.36 -37.17 -6.83
CA VAL A 228 -29.63 -37.29 -5.55
C VAL A 228 -28.16 -36.90 -5.77
N GLN A 229 -27.70 -35.88 -5.04
CA GLN A 229 -26.32 -35.40 -5.07
C GLN A 229 -25.68 -35.48 -3.69
N PHE A 230 -24.42 -35.91 -3.62
CA PHE A 230 -23.61 -35.86 -2.40
C PHE A 230 -22.81 -34.56 -2.38
N ARG A 231 -23.07 -33.70 -1.40
CA ARG A 231 -22.35 -32.43 -1.23
C ARG A 231 -21.40 -32.51 -0.06
N ALA A 232 -20.19 -31.98 -0.26
CA ALA A 232 -19.21 -31.83 0.81
C ALA A 232 -19.82 -30.97 1.92
N VAL A 233 -19.81 -31.49 3.16
CA VAL A 233 -20.24 -30.73 4.32
C VAL A 233 -19.16 -29.69 4.61
N GLN A 234 -19.58 -28.44 4.71
CA GLN A 234 -18.72 -27.30 4.98
C GLN A 234 -19.28 -26.52 6.17
N GLN A 235 -18.38 -25.88 6.91
CA GLN A 235 -18.71 -25.01 8.02
C GLN A 235 -18.07 -23.64 7.77
N THR A 236 -18.82 -22.57 8.04
CA THR A 236 -18.29 -21.20 8.03
C THR A 236 -17.73 -20.88 9.41
N ILE A 237 -16.54 -20.28 9.44
CA ILE A 237 -15.84 -19.91 10.66
C ILE A 237 -15.45 -18.43 10.64
N PRO A 238 -15.41 -17.77 11.82
CA PRO A 238 -14.91 -16.41 11.93
C PRO A 238 -13.39 -16.41 11.75
N VAL A 239 -12.87 -15.48 10.95
CA VAL A 239 -11.43 -15.34 10.72
C VAL A 239 -11.04 -13.87 10.57
N TYR A 240 -9.74 -13.62 10.54
CA TYR A 240 -9.15 -12.34 10.20
C TYR A 240 -8.41 -12.47 8.86
N GLN A 241 -8.83 -11.69 7.86
CA GLN A 241 -8.17 -11.63 6.55
C GLN A 241 -6.97 -10.70 6.65
N PHE A 242 -5.78 -11.20 6.29
CA PHE A 242 -4.58 -10.39 6.10
C PHE A 242 -4.80 -9.35 5.00
N ILE A 243 -4.40 -8.11 5.26
CA ILE A 243 -4.40 -7.02 4.28
C ILE A 243 -3.13 -6.14 4.41
N LEU A 244 -2.76 -5.52 3.30
CA LEU A 244 -1.79 -4.42 3.24
C LEU A 244 -2.54 -3.11 3.01
N PRO A 245 -3.02 -2.43 4.07
CA PRO A 245 -3.89 -1.26 3.91
C PRO A 245 -3.19 -0.05 3.28
N GLY A 246 -1.86 0.04 3.34
CA GLY A 246 -1.14 1.29 3.15
C GLY A 246 -1.31 2.24 4.34
N GLY A 247 -0.38 3.17 4.50
CA GLY A 247 -0.45 4.15 5.58
C GLY A 247 -1.34 5.35 5.29
N ASP A 248 -1.67 6.04 6.38
CA ASP A 248 -2.23 7.40 6.36
C ASP A 248 -1.12 8.47 6.37
N THR A 249 0.11 8.08 6.74
CA THR A 249 1.28 8.96 6.82
C THR A 249 2.46 8.27 6.18
N ALA A 250 2.99 8.86 5.12
CA ALA A 250 4.20 8.39 4.45
C ALA A 250 5.25 9.49 4.43
N ALA A 251 6.50 9.15 4.76
CA ALA A 251 7.63 10.04 4.63
C ALA A 251 8.86 9.28 4.11
N VAL A 252 9.53 9.87 3.12
CA VAL A 252 10.79 9.40 2.56
C VAL A 252 11.81 10.51 2.71
N PHE A 253 13.00 10.16 3.20
CA PHE A 253 14.16 11.02 3.14
C PHE A 253 15.30 10.29 2.43
N ASN A 254 15.86 10.90 1.39
CA ASN A 254 16.99 10.38 0.63
C ASN A 254 18.18 11.33 0.77
N TYR A 255 19.35 10.75 0.97
CA TYR A 255 20.63 11.42 0.90
C TYR A 255 21.51 10.77 -0.16
N GLU A 256 22.11 11.57 -1.03
CA GLU A 256 23.06 11.13 -2.06
C GLU A 256 24.33 11.98 -2.05
N TYR A 257 25.48 11.33 -2.12
CA TYR A 257 26.77 12.00 -2.30
C TYR A 257 27.34 11.71 -3.69
N ARG A 258 27.11 12.60 -4.66
CA ARG A 258 27.49 12.38 -6.05
C ARG A 258 28.96 12.71 -6.29
N ILE A 259 29.71 11.73 -6.78
CA ILE A 259 31.13 11.79 -7.13
C ILE A 259 31.25 11.55 -8.63
N PRO A 260 31.47 12.58 -9.45
CA PRO A 260 31.78 12.40 -10.87
C PRO A 260 33.06 11.58 -11.00
N LEU A 261 33.03 10.51 -11.82
CA LEU A 261 34.19 9.66 -12.08
C LEU A 261 34.86 10.06 -13.40
N ILE A 262 34.27 9.66 -14.52
CA ILE A 262 34.77 9.92 -15.88
C ILE A 262 33.57 10.15 -16.80
N GLY A 263 33.60 11.21 -17.60
CA GLY A 263 32.54 11.51 -18.56
C GLY A 263 31.16 11.60 -17.89
N PRO A 264 30.12 10.91 -18.40
CA PRO A 264 28.77 10.92 -17.82
C PRO A 264 28.59 9.98 -16.62
N VAL A 265 29.67 9.34 -16.13
CA VAL A 265 29.62 8.34 -15.06
C VAL A 265 29.78 8.99 -13.69
N THR A 266 28.83 8.75 -12.80
CA THR A 266 28.83 9.24 -11.41
C THR A 266 28.64 8.08 -10.44
N LEU A 267 29.45 8.05 -9.38
CA LEU A 267 29.24 7.18 -8.23
C LEU A 267 28.50 7.96 -7.14
N ALA A 268 27.46 7.37 -6.57
CA ALA A 268 26.65 7.97 -5.52
C ALA A 268 26.45 6.98 -4.36
N PRO A 269 27.25 7.09 -3.28
CA PRO A 269 26.86 6.54 -1.99
C PRO A 269 25.57 7.20 -1.52
N PHE A 270 24.64 6.40 -1.00
CA PHE A 270 23.33 6.89 -0.60
C PHE A 270 22.89 6.35 0.76
N THR A 271 21.91 7.03 1.35
CA THR A 271 21.14 6.54 2.50
C THR A 271 19.70 6.99 2.36
N ASP A 272 18.77 6.04 2.42
CA ASP A 272 17.34 6.28 2.32
C ASP A 272 16.65 5.87 3.62
N PHE A 273 15.67 6.66 4.02
CA PHE A 273 14.80 6.42 5.17
C PHE A 273 13.35 6.46 4.67
N GLY A 274 12.56 5.45 5.00
CA GLY A 274 11.13 5.41 4.68
C GLY A 274 10.30 5.08 5.91
N MET A 275 9.24 5.82 6.09
CA MET A 275 8.24 5.61 7.13
C MET A 275 6.88 5.58 6.45
N ASP A 276 6.18 4.45 6.53
CA ASP A 276 4.77 4.35 6.16
C ASP A 276 3.97 3.83 7.36
N ARG A 277 2.99 4.61 7.82
CA ARG A 277 2.33 4.42 9.11
C ARG A 277 0.84 4.72 9.07
N LEU A 278 0.14 4.13 10.05
CA LEU A 278 -1.22 4.45 10.47
C LEU A 278 -1.13 5.29 11.75
N THR A 279 -0.84 6.59 11.59
CA THR A 279 -0.80 7.53 12.72
C THR A 279 -2.18 7.78 13.31
N LEU A 280 -3.23 7.59 12.51
CA LEU A 280 -4.62 7.61 12.92
C LEU A 280 -5.23 6.21 12.73
N PRO A 281 -5.08 5.29 13.70
CA PRO A 281 -5.66 3.95 13.59
C PRO A 281 -7.17 3.94 13.31
N SER A 282 -7.89 4.96 13.76
CA SER A 282 -9.32 5.17 13.46
C SER A 282 -9.63 5.26 11.96
N GLN A 283 -8.64 5.58 11.11
CA GLN A 283 -8.77 5.53 9.66
C GLN A 283 -8.90 4.09 9.13
N LEU A 284 -8.70 3.06 9.95
CA LEU A 284 -9.09 1.69 9.62
C LEU A 284 -10.44 1.29 10.22
N GLY A 285 -11.33 2.27 10.44
CA GLY A 285 -12.70 2.06 10.83
C GLY A 285 -13.46 1.20 9.82
N LEU A 286 -14.13 0.16 10.32
CA LEU A 286 -14.92 -0.76 9.53
C LEU A 286 -16.40 -0.35 9.58
N ASN A 287 -17.14 -0.71 8.54
CA ASN A 287 -18.57 -0.52 8.50
C ASN A 287 -19.24 -1.26 9.69
N ALA A 288 -19.94 -0.49 10.53
CA ALA A 288 -20.50 -1.00 11.78
C ALA A 288 -21.54 -2.10 11.54
N GLU A 289 -22.44 -1.92 10.57
CA GLU A 289 -23.49 -2.91 10.24
C GLU A 289 -22.87 -4.26 9.85
N ARG A 290 -21.75 -4.23 9.12
CA ARG A 290 -21.06 -5.45 8.69
C ARG A 290 -20.40 -6.18 9.87
N VAL A 291 -19.77 -5.43 10.77
CA VAL A 291 -19.17 -6.01 11.98
C VAL A 291 -20.26 -6.57 12.90
N ASP A 292 -21.37 -5.86 13.05
CA ASP A 292 -22.51 -6.29 13.86
C ASP A 292 -23.16 -7.57 13.28
N GLN A 293 -23.26 -7.71 11.96
CA GLN A 293 -23.67 -8.96 11.29
C GLN A 293 -22.72 -10.13 11.58
N LEU A 294 -21.40 -9.90 11.52
CA LEU A 294 -20.42 -10.93 11.85
C LEU A 294 -20.52 -11.36 13.31
N ASN A 295 -20.71 -10.41 14.23
CA ASN A 295 -20.87 -10.68 15.65
C ASN A 295 -22.22 -11.33 15.97
N ALA A 296 -23.27 -11.11 15.17
CA ALA A 296 -24.52 -11.87 15.30
C ALA A 296 -24.35 -13.34 14.89
N LEU A 297 -23.53 -13.64 13.88
CA LEU A 297 -23.22 -15.00 13.45
C LEU A 297 -22.22 -15.70 14.37
N PHE A 298 -21.26 -14.95 14.91
CA PHE A 298 -20.20 -15.45 15.77
C PHE A 298 -20.02 -14.57 17.03
N PRO A 299 -20.97 -14.60 17.99
CA PRO A 299 -20.91 -13.75 19.19
C PRO A 299 -19.61 -13.88 19.98
N GLN A 300 -19.07 -15.10 20.04
CA GLN A 300 -17.83 -15.45 20.72
C GLN A 300 -16.57 -14.87 20.06
N ALA A 301 -16.63 -14.47 18.78
CA ALA A 301 -15.49 -13.85 18.08
C ALA A 301 -15.30 -12.39 18.51
N SER A 302 -16.39 -11.71 18.91
CA SER A 302 -16.38 -10.33 19.41
C SER A 302 -15.49 -9.38 18.59
N PHE A 303 -15.72 -9.34 17.28
CA PHE A 303 -14.95 -8.51 16.36
C PHE A 303 -15.05 -7.01 16.69
N GLY A 304 -13.91 -6.33 16.64
CA GLY A 304 -13.83 -4.89 16.79
C GLY A 304 -14.30 -4.12 15.54
N LYS A 305 -14.71 -2.86 15.74
CA LYS A 305 -15.14 -1.95 14.66
C LYS A 305 -13.97 -1.31 13.88
N GLN A 306 -12.77 -1.84 14.04
CA GLN A 306 -11.55 -1.36 13.40
C GLN A 306 -10.68 -2.56 13.01
N ALA A 307 -9.98 -2.47 11.89
CA ALA A 307 -9.00 -3.49 11.53
C ALA A 307 -7.88 -3.59 12.59
N TYR A 308 -7.46 -4.81 12.90
CA TYR A 308 -6.38 -5.06 13.85
C TYR A 308 -5.03 -4.84 13.18
N ILE A 309 -4.20 -3.94 13.70
CA ILE A 309 -2.89 -3.64 13.14
C ILE A 309 -1.85 -4.59 13.73
N GLN A 310 -1.08 -5.27 12.87
CA GLN A 310 0.02 -6.14 13.29
C GLN A 310 1.09 -5.31 14.04
N PRO A 311 1.36 -5.60 15.32
CA PRO A 311 2.43 -4.95 16.05
C PRO A 311 3.79 -5.13 15.38
N GLY A 312 4.62 -4.09 15.37
CA GLY A 312 5.96 -4.12 14.77
C GLY A 312 6.01 -3.94 13.25
N SER A 313 4.88 -4.00 12.52
CA SER A 313 4.85 -3.85 11.06
C SER A 313 5.21 -2.45 10.53
N GLN A 314 5.12 -1.43 11.39
CA GLN A 314 5.25 -0.01 11.07
C GLN A 314 6.65 0.59 11.36
N LYS A 315 7.67 -0.27 11.40
CA LYS A 315 9.05 0.14 11.63
C LYS A 315 9.55 1.04 10.51
N ILE A 316 10.41 2.03 10.83
CA ILE A 316 11.08 2.84 9.82
C ILE A 316 12.05 1.93 9.05
N ARG A 317 11.95 1.92 7.73
CA ARG A 317 12.87 1.21 6.83
C ARG A 317 14.03 2.12 6.51
N ILE A 318 15.23 1.55 6.54
CA ILE A 318 16.46 2.28 6.24
C ILE A 318 17.26 1.43 5.26
N SER A 319 17.80 2.06 4.23
CA SER A 319 18.77 1.46 3.32
C SER A 319 19.98 2.37 3.11
N THR A 320 21.12 1.77 2.80
CA THR A 320 22.33 2.48 2.41
C THR A 320 23.07 1.65 1.38
N GLY A 321 23.82 2.30 0.49
CA GLY A 321 24.45 1.57 -0.59
C GLY A 321 25.29 2.44 -1.51
N LEU A 322 25.64 1.85 -2.65
CA LEU A 322 26.38 2.49 -3.72
C LEU A 322 25.57 2.39 -5.01
N GLU A 323 25.47 3.51 -5.72
CA GLU A 323 24.83 3.60 -7.02
C GLU A 323 25.80 4.13 -8.07
N LEU A 324 25.87 3.47 -9.21
CA LEU A 324 26.57 3.93 -10.39
C LEU A 324 25.55 4.46 -11.40
N GLN A 325 25.66 5.74 -11.75
CA GLN A 325 24.77 6.43 -12.67
C GLN A 325 25.51 6.71 -13.98
N VAL A 326 24.86 6.43 -15.11
CA VAL A 326 25.38 6.72 -16.46
C VAL A 326 24.30 7.38 -17.29
N LEU A 327 24.57 8.58 -17.81
CA LEU A 327 23.68 9.25 -18.77
C LEU A 327 23.95 8.73 -20.19
N MET A 328 22.97 8.07 -20.81
CA MET A 328 23.12 7.54 -22.16
C MET A 328 22.93 8.64 -23.23
N PRO A 329 23.89 8.84 -24.15
CA PRO A 329 23.85 9.93 -25.14
C PRO A 329 22.65 9.88 -26.08
N VAL A 330 22.17 8.67 -26.43
CA VAL A 330 21.15 8.47 -27.47
C VAL A 330 19.72 8.59 -26.91
N VAL A 331 19.49 8.16 -25.67
CA VAL A 331 18.14 8.08 -25.08
C VAL A 331 17.90 9.22 -24.07
N ASN A 332 18.95 9.97 -23.70
CA ASN A 332 18.95 10.99 -22.64
C ASN A 332 18.30 10.51 -21.33
N ALA A 333 18.33 9.19 -21.11
CA ALA A 333 17.79 8.51 -19.95
C ALA A 333 18.96 8.07 -19.04
N PRO A 334 18.92 8.40 -17.74
CA PRO A 334 19.91 7.95 -16.79
C PRO A 334 19.71 6.46 -16.48
N PHE A 335 20.73 5.65 -16.76
CA PHE A 335 20.84 4.27 -16.30
C PHE A 335 21.49 4.23 -14.94
N ARG A 336 20.98 3.36 -14.06
CA ARG A 336 21.43 3.20 -12.69
C ARG A 336 21.68 1.74 -12.39
N VAL A 337 22.80 1.45 -11.76
CA VAL A 337 23.06 0.16 -11.13
C VAL A 337 23.39 0.41 -9.68
N TYR A 338 22.68 -0.23 -8.76
CA TYR A 338 22.94 -0.03 -7.34
C TYR A 338 22.91 -1.32 -6.56
N TRP A 339 23.72 -1.33 -5.51
CA TRP A 339 23.63 -2.28 -4.42
C TRP A 339 23.16 -1.55 -3.17
N ALA A 340 22.16 -2.11 -2.50
CA ALA A 340 21.60 -1.58 -1.26
C ALA A 340 21.70 -2.63 -0.14
N TYR A 341 22.03 -2.17 1.06
CA TYR A 341 21.93 -2.91 2.31
C TYR A 341 20.91 -2.24 3.23
N ASN A 342 20.06 -3.05 3.86
CA ASN A 342 18.94 -2.60 4.66
C ASN A 342 19.24 -2.83 6.16
N PRO A 343 19.84 -1.87 6.88
CA PRO A 343 20.11 -2.01 8.31
C PRO A 343 18.81 -2.10 9.14
N SER A 344 17.72 -1.47 8.67
CA SER A 344 16.41 -1.57 9.31
C SER A 344 15.40 -2.24 8.39
N ILE A 345 15.04 -3.48 8.75
CA ILE A 345 13.99 -4.29 8.12
C ILE A 345 12.90 -4.64 9.13
N VAL A 346 11.74 -5.02 8.62
CA VAL A 346 10.74 -5.79 9.34
C VAL A 346 11.02 -7.28 9.19
N ASP A 347 11.09 -7.93 10.34
CA ASP A 347 11.25 -9.36 10.54
C ASP A 347 10.33 -9.73 11.71
N LEU A 348 9.18 -10.32 11.40
CA LEU A 348 8.17 -10.67 12.39
C LEU A 348 7.37 -11.90 11.97
N VAL A 349 6.70 -12.50 12.95
CA VAL A 349 5.68 -13.53 12.71
C VAL A 349 4.31 -12.86 12.68
N LEU A 350 3.63 -13.02 11.56
CA LEU A 350 2.25 -12.59 11.34
C LEU A 350 1.32 -13.43 12.19
N GLN A 351 0.60 -12.76 13.09
CA GLN A 351 -0.32 -13.42 14.02
C GLN A 351 -1.60 -12.59 14.14
N PRO A 352 -2.68 -12.98 13.42
CA PRO A 352 -3.99 -12.39 13.65
C PRO A 352 -4.52 -12.73 15.05
N PRO A 353 -5.49 -11.95 15.57
CA PRO A 353 -6.20 -12.28 16.79
C PRO A 353 -6.90 -13.64 16.67
N VAL A 354 -6.91 -14.39 17.78
CA VAL A 354 -7.55 -15.70 17.85
C VAL A 354 -9.05 -15.52 18.07
N VAL A 355 -9.87 -16.03 17.16
CA VAL A 355 -11.35 -15.96 17.21
C VAL A 355 -12.04 -17.31 17.11
N ILE A 356 -11.24 -18.38 17.05
CA ILE A 356 -11.72 -19.75 17.07
C ILE A 356 -10.86 -20.58 18.02
N ASP A 357 -11.47 -21.63 18.55
CA ASP A 357 -10.78 -22.67 19.32
C ASP A 357 -11.26 -24.06 18.87
N ARG A 358 -10.75 -25.10 19.53
CA ARG A 358 -11.08 -26.50 19.20
C ARG A 358 -12.59 -26.81 19.33
N SER A 359 -13.32 -26.14 20.22
CA SER A 359 -14.74 -26.38 20.49
C SER A 359 -15.65 -26.01 19.32
N PHE A 360 -15.19 -25.17 18.39
CA PHE A 360 -15.93 -24.80 17.18
C PHE A 360 -16.10 -25.96 16.20
N PHE A 361 -15.36 -27.06 16.40
CA PHE A 361 -15.23 -28.12 15.41
C PHE A 361 -15.74 -29.46 15.94
N PRO A 362 -16.39 -30.27 15.09
CA PRO A 362 -16.93 -31.56 15.51
C PRO A 362 -15.85 -32.57 15.89
N ASN A 363 -14.65 -32.48 15.31
CA ASN A 363 -13.53 -33.39 15.58
C ASN A 363 -12.17 -32.74 15.32
N ASN A 364 -11.10 -33.46 15.70
CA ASN A 364 -9.73 -32.96 15.57
C ASN A 364 -9.28 -32.84 14.11
N ALA A 365 -9.76 -33.73 13.23
CA ALA A 365 -9.46 -33.68 11.80
C ALA A 365 -9.96 -32.37 11.16
N THR A 366 -11.20 -31.98 11.47
CA THR A 366 -11.79 -30.72 10.99
C THR A 366 -11.05 -29.51 11.58
N TYR A 367 -10.73 -29.54 12.88
CA TYR A 367 -9.93 -28.47 13.52
C TYR A 367 -8.57 -28.29 12.85
N ASN A 368 -7.83 -29.36 12.61
CA ASN A 368 -6.52 -29.28 11.95
C ASN A 368 -6.63 -28.76 10.49
N SER A 369 -7.69 -29.14 9.77
CA SER A 369 -7.98 -28.60 8.43
C SER A 369 -8.29 -27.10 8.47
N ALA A 370 -9.03 -26.64 9.49
CA ALA A 370 -9.29 -25.23 9.72
C ALA A 370 -8.01 -24.45 10.05
N ILE A 371 -7.11 -24.99 10.87
CA ILE A 371 -5.80 -24.39 11.14
C ILE A 371 -4.97 -24.25 9.85
N ASN A 372 -5.00 -25.25 8.95
CA ASN A 372 -4.33 -25.15 7.66
C ASN A 372 -4.92 -24.04 6.77
N THR A 373 -6.25 -23.86 6.83
CA THR A 373 -6.93 -22.74 6.15
C THR A 373 -6.52 -21.40 6.74
N LEU A 374 -6.43 -21.29 8.08
CA LEU A 374 -5.96 -20.06 8.72
C LEU A 374 -4.49 -19.74 8.38
N LYS A 375 -3.64 -20.77 8.30
CA LYS A 375 -2.26 -20.61 7.85
C LYS A 375 -2.21 -20.01 6.46
N SER A 376 -3.06 -20.42 5.51
CA SER A 376 -3.09 -19.81 4.17
C SER A 376 -3.57 -18.35 4.16
N LEU A 377 -4.32 -17.94 5.19
CA LEU A 377 -4.78 -16.55 5.39
C LEU A 377 -3.79 -15.66 6.16
N GLY A 378 -2.62 -16.20 6.54
CA GLY A 378 -1.55 -15.43 7.20
C GLY A 378 -1.29 -15.78 8.66
N LEU A 379 -1.97 -16.78 9.25
CA LEU A 379 -1.69 -17.22 10.62
C LEU A 379 -0.30 -17.85 10.74
N GLY A 380 0.53 -17.33 11.65
CA GLY A 380 1.83 -17.89 12.00
C GLY A 380 2.88 -17.80 10.89
N GLN A 381 2.72 -16.86 9.95
CA GLN A 381 3.62 -16.73 8.81
C GLN A 381 4.80 -15.82 9.12
N SER A 382 6.00 -16.25 8.75
CA SER A 382 7.17 -15.38 8.83
C SER A 382 7.11 -14.32 7.72
N TYR A 383 7.26 -13.06 8.08
CA TYR A 383 7.40 -11.93 7.16
C TYR A 383 8.79 -11.31 7.37
N VAL A 384 9.69 -11.57 6.41
CA VAL A 384 11.08 -11.15 6.47
C VAL A 384 11.43 -10.36 5.22
N GLU A 385 11.74 -9.08 5.39
CA GLU A 385 12.25 -8.25 4.30
C GLU A 385 13.73 -8.58 4.03
N ARG A 386 14.16 -8.42 2.77
CA ARG A 386 15.54 -8.72 2.35
C ARG A 386 16.53 -7.76 2.99
N ARG A 387 17.71 -8.26 3.40
CA ARG A 387 18.81 -7.44 3.95
C ARG A 387 19.65 -6.75 2.89
N SER A 388 19.69 -7.25 1.67
CA SER A 388 20.42 -6.62 0.58
C SER A 388 19.79 -6.94 -0.77
N VAL A 389 19.97 -6.02 -1.71
CA VAL A 389 19.46 -6.14 -3.07
C VAL A 389 20.46 -5.50 -4.04
N PHE A 390 20.60 -6.11 -5.21
CA PHE A 390 21.29 -5.54 -6.36
C PHE A 390 20.29 -5.31 -7.49
N ARG A 391 20.28 -4.11 -8.09
CA ARG A 391 19.28 -3.74 -9.10
C ARG A 391 19.84 -2.89 -10.23
N PHE A 392 19.17 -3.02 -11.36
CA PHE A 392 19.28 -2.18 -12.55
C PHE A 392 18.01 -1.36 -12.68
N SER A 393 18.15 -0.09 -13.03
CA SER A 393 17.04 0.86 -13.10
C SER A 393 17.28 1.90 -14.19
N ILE A 394 16.20 2.47 -14.72
CA ILE A 394 16.22 3.58 -15.67
C ILE A 394 15.38 4.70 -15.06
N GLY A 395 16.02 5.82 -14.69
CA GLY A 395 15.34 6.92 -14.01
C GLY A 395 16.25 7.68 -13.05
N ARG A 396 15.65 8.56 -12.25
CA ARG A 396 16.35 9.27 -11.17
C ARG A 396 15.55 9.17 -9.89
N THR A 397 16.28 9.24 -8.79
CA THR A 397 15.75 9.19 -7.44
C THR A 397 14.94 10.44 -7.08
N PHE A 398 15.37 11.65 -7.47
CA PHE A 398 14.65 12.91 -7.23
C PHE A 398 15.19 14.14 -7.98
#